data_AF-G4MKU7-F1
#
_entry.id   AF-G4MKU7-F1
#
_cell.length_a   1.000
_cell.length_b   1.000
_cell.length_c   1.000
_cell.angle_alpha   90.00
_cell.angle_beta   90.00
_cell.angle_gamma   90.00
#
_symmetry.space_group_name_H-M   'P 1'
#
loop_
_entity.id
_entity.type
_entity.pdbx_description
1 polymer ?
#
loop_
_entity_poly.entity_id
_entity_poly.type
_entity_poly.pdbx_seq_one_letter_code
_entity_poly.pdbx_strand_id
1 'polypeptide(L)'
;MLLPRLLAATTALATHAGAQNNMLRFACSQLVVDRIDPLVNPGMRYTPHLHQIVGGDSFNVTMEPVAHDLAARSSCTSCSFREDLSNYWTAVLFFQHRNGSFRRVPQVGNGGPQGRLVNDGGLDVYYMPSGKVTAFKKGFRMLVGDAGQTDPSRVSKANICHRCWTAPSENTFIGGAPCSGSDTVDIPQNPNCKMIRQTLVFPWCWDGKNLDSPDHKSHVAYGAGMGITGGGNCPASHPVKLPVVMYELMWNVTEFSNRADWPADGKPFRYSMDLGGSAAHGDYVFGWKDDTLQRAMDGRCNLNQPCPQAGLTVAQPAEYNACKVRQQAPEPVDGCELFFFLSCACDGPLQCCR
;
A
#
# COMPACT_ATOMS: atom_id res chain seq x y z
N MET A 1 50.89 49.97 -6.03
CA MET A 1 49.69 49.38 -6.68
C MET A 1 49.32 48.12 -5.93
N LEU A 2 48.07 48.04 -5.47
CA LEU A 2 47.58 47.07 -4.49
C LEU A 2 47.43 45.65 -5.08
N LEU A 3 47.88 44.64 -4.33
CA LEU A 3 47.50 43.24 -4.54
C LEU A 3 46.10 43.00 -3.93
N PRO A 4 45.11 42.48 -4.67
CA PRO A 4 43.85 42.07 -4.08
C PRO A 4 44.00 40.67 -3.44
N ARG A 5 43.69 40.58 -2.15
CA ARG A 5 43.48 39.30 -1.44
C ARG A 5 42.14 38.72 -1.89
N LEU A 6 42.15 37.63 -2.65
CA LEU A 6 40.96 36.80 -2.84
C LEU A 6 40.70 36.02 -1.54
N LEU A 7 39.69 36.44 -0.78
CA LEU A 7 39.06 35.56 0.20
C LEU A 7 38.25 34.51 -0.56
N ALA A 8 38.71 33.26 -0.56
CA ALA A 8 37.88 32.14 -0.95
C ALA A 8 36.84 31.90 0.17
N ALA A 9 35.61 32.36 -0.04
CA ALA A 9 34.48 31.98 0.78
C ALA A 9 34.11 30.54 0.45
N THR A 10 34.57 29.59 1.27
CA THR A 10 34.08 28.21 1.25
C THR A 10 32.66 28.19 1.81
N THR A 11 31.67 28.34 0.93
CA THR A 11 30.28 27.97 1.24
C THR A 11 30.25 26.46 1.49
N ALA A 12 30.23 26.07 2.75
CA ALA A 12 29.85 24.71 3.14
C ALA A 12 28.38 24.51 2.74
N LEU A 13 28.17 23.86 1.60
CA LEU A 13 26.89 23.24 1.27
C LEU A 13 26.68 22.13 2.31
N ALA A 14 25.94 22.47 3.38
CA ALA A 14 25.33 21.48 4.24
C ALA A 14 24.34 20.69 3.36
N THR A 15 24.81 19.57 2.82
CA THR A 15 23.96 18.55 2.22
C THR A 15 22.98 18.12 3.30
N HIS A 16 21.73 18.55 3.17
CA HIS A 16 20.62 18.03 3.96
C HIS A 16 20.30 16.61 3.48
N ALA A 17 21.26 15.70 3.59
CA ALA A 17 21.02 14.28 3.60
C ALA A 17 20.54 13.94 5.02
N GLY A 18 19.31 14.35 5.34
CA GLY A 18 18.58 13.76 6.45
C GLY A 18 18.33 12.31 6.10
N ALA A 19 19.31 11.44 6.38
CA ALA A 19 19.11 10.01 6.40
C ALA A 19 17.91 9.78 7.33
N GLN A 20 16.82 9.28 6.77
CA GLN A 20 15.72 8.72 7.54
C GLN A 20 16.28 7.48 8.23
N ASN A 21 16.98 7.71 9.34
CA ASN A 21 17.52 6.63 10.14
C ASN A 21 16.32 5.97 10.81
N ASN A 22 16.16 4.67 10.57
CA ASN A 22 15.19 3.78 11.21
C ASN A 22 13.82 3.78 10.52
N MET A 23 13.72 3.40 9.25
CA MET A 23 12.46 2.93 8.71
C MET A 23 12.68 1.59 8.01
N LEU A 24 11.78 0.63 8.18
CA LEU A 24 11.73 -0.47 7.23
C LEU A 24 11.00 0.04 5.99
N ARG A 25 11.56 -0.24 4.82
CA ARG A 25 10.98 0.01 3.50
C ARG A 25 11.34 -1.20 2.66
N PHE A 26 10.36 -1.99 2.25
CA PHE A 26 10.62 -3.26 1.58
C PHE A 26 9.53 -3.62 0.57
N ALA A 27 9.88 -4.50 -0.36
CA ALA A 27 9.04 -4.88 -1.48
C ALA A 27 8.13 -6.04 -1.09
N CYS A 28 6.87 -6.01 -1.53
CA CYS A 28 5.98 -7.15 -1.50
C CYS A 28 5.33 -7.36 -2.87
N SER A 29 5.62 -8.50 -3.49
CA SER A 29 5.08 -8.88 -4.80
C SER A 29 3.64 -9.37 -4.69
N GLN A 30 2.92 -9.37 -5.81
CA GLN A 30 1.56 -9.90 -5.88
C GLN A 30 1.52 -11.34 -5.36
N LEU A 31 0.79 -11.59 -4.27
CA LEU A 31 0.48 -12.95 -3.82
C LEU A 31 -0.66 -13.51 -4.68
N VAL A 32 -1.74 -12.73 -4.84
CA VAL A 32 -2.92 -13.03 -5.67
C VAL A 32 -3.74 -11.75 -5.91
N VAL A 33 -4.49 -11.69 -7.02
CA VAL A 33 -5.62 -10.77 -7.19
C VAL A 33 -6.89 -11.60 -7.00
N ASP A 34 -7.75 -11.24 -6.06
CA ASP A 34 -8.91 -12.06 -5.70
C ASP A 34 -10.08 -11.18 -5.25
N ARG A 35 -11.30 -11.70 -5.35
CA ARG A 35 -12.52 -11.03 -4.87
C ARG A 35 -12.94 -11.61 -3.53
N ILE A 36 -12.00 -11.54 -2.59
CA ILE A 36 -12.20 -11.90 -1.19
C ILE A 36 -11.59 -10.83 -0.29
N ASP A 37 -12.25 -10.60 0.83
CA ASP A 37 -11.82 -9.66 1.86
C ASP A 37 -12.11 -10.27 3.22
N PRO A 38 -11.20 -11.09 3.76
CA PRO A 38 -11.45 -11.77 5.02
C PRO A 38 -11.38 -10.83 6.24
N LEU A 39 -10.99 -9.56 6.05
CA LEU A 39 -11.08 -8.55 7.09
C LEU A 39 -12.52 -8.05 7.20
N VAL A 40 -13.07 -7.53 6.09
CA VAL A 40 -14.39 -6.87 6.08
C VAL A 40 -15.55 -7.85 5.84
N ASN A 41 -15.31 -8.92 5.08
CA ASN A 41 -16.31 -9.92 4.70
C ASN A 41 -15.80 -11.36 4.96
N PRO A 42 -15.52 -11.72 6.24
CA PRO A 42 -15.01 -13.04 6.57
C PRO A 42 -15.97 -14.15 6.13
N GLY A 43 -15.42 -15.16 5.47
CA GLY A 43 -16.14 -16.31 4.93
C GLY A 43 -16.83 -16.08 3.58
N MET A 44 -16.82 -14.85 3.06
CA MET A 44 -17.48 -14.51 1.79
C MET A 44 -16.52 -14.64 0.61
N ARG A 45 -16.92 -15.45 -0.38
CA ARG A 45 -16.35 -15.41 -1.73
C ARG A 45 -17.13 -14.44 -2.59
N TYR A 46 -16.46 -13.82 -3.56
CA TYR A 46 -17.04 -12.81 -4.44
C TYR A 46 -17.58 -11.61 -3.66
N THR A 47 -16.71 -11.01 -2.84
CA THR A 47 -16.97 -9.76 -2.12
C THR A 47 -17.28 -8.60 -3.09
N PRO A 48 -17.77 -7.43 -2.61
CA PRO A 48 -18.22 -6.37 -3.51
C PRO A 48 -17.21 -5.91 -4.57
N HIS A 49 -15.90 -6.04 -4.33
CA HIS A 49 -14.85 -5.61 -5.26
C HIS A 49 -13.57 -6.45 -5.16
N LEU A 50 -12.69 -6.31 -6.16
CA LEU A 50 -11.41 -7.02 -6.27
C LEU A 50 -10.31 -6.34 -5.45
N HIS A 51 -9.44 -7.16 -4.86
CA HIS A 51 -8.25 -6.71 -4.15
C HIS A 51 -6.97 -7.30 -4.75
N GLN A 52 -5.91 -6.51 -4.72
CA GLN A 52 -4.53 -6.97 -4.88
C GLN A 52 -3.99 -7.32 -3.50
N ILE A 53 -3.59 -8.58 -3.29
CA ILE A 53 -3.11 -9.07 -2.01
C ILE A 53 -1.61 -9.38 -2.09
N VAL A 54 -0.88 -9.03 -1.03
CA VAL A 54 0.53 -9.38 -0.82
C VAL A 54 0.75 -9.93 0.60
N GLY A 55 1.88 -10.61 0.84
CA GLY A 55 2.28 -11.12 2.14
C GLY A 55 2.31 -12.64 2.25
N GLY A 56 2.00 -13.17 3.43
CA GLY A 56 2.03 -14.61 3.72
C GLY A 56 1.02 -15.44 2.91
N ASP A 57 1.41 -16.65 2.50
CA ASP A 57 0.59 -17.58 1.70
C ASP A 57 -0.57 -18.25 2.47
N SER A 58 -0.70 -18.02 3.77
CA SER A 58 -1.86 -18.49 4.55
C SER A 58 -3.13 -17.65 4.36
N PHE A 59 -3.12 -16.64 3.47
CA PHE A 59 -4.27 -15.80 3.15
C PHE A 59 -5.50 -16.64 2.77
N ASN A 60 -6.60 -16.48 3.51
CA ASN A 60 -7.78 -17.34 3.39
C ASN A 60 -9.08 -16.56 3.56
N VAL A 61 -10.15 -16.99 2.88
CA VAL A 61 -11.46 -16.33 2.94
C VAL A 61 -12.04 -16.16 4.37
N THR A 62 -11.67 -16.99 5.35
CA THR A 62 -12.25 -16.94 6.71
C THR A 62 -11.41 -16.19 7.75
N MET A 63 -10.11 -15.97 7.53
CA MET A 63 -9.09 -15.59 8.52
C MET A 63 -9.65 -15.07 9.87
N GLU A 64 -9.95 -15.96 10.80
CA GLU A 64 -10.56 -15.60 12.09
C GLU A 64 -9.57 -14.86 13.01
N PRO A 65 -9.95 -13.75 13.68
CA PRO A 65 -9.07 -13.01 14.59
C PRO A 65 -8.43 -13.92 15.63
N VAL A 66 -7.11 -13.75 15.84
CA VAL A 66 -6.28 -14.52 16.79
C VAL A 66 -6.12 -16.02 16.46
N ALA A 67 -7.16 -16.71 16.01
CA ALA A 67 -7.16 -18.13 15.68
C ALA A 67 -6.40 -18.43 14.38
N HIS A 68 -6.52 -17.56 13.38
CA HIS A 68 -5.71 -17.65 12.16
C HIS A 68 -4.38 -16.94 12.38
N ASP A 69 -3.38 -17.69 12.84
CA ASP A 69 -2.01 -17.19 13.00
C ASP A 69 -1.26 -17.20 11.67
N LEU A 70 -1.12 -16.02 11.04
CA LEU A 70 -0.44 -15.90 9.75
C LEU A 70 1.03 -16.36 9.84
N ALA A 71 1.71 -16.03 10.95
CA ALA A 71 3.12 -16.34 11.11
C ALA A 71 3.38 -17.84 11.27
N ALA A 72 2.47 -18.56 11.92
CA ALA A 72 2.57 -20.00 12.10
C ALA A 72 2.03 -20.82 10.91
N ARG A 73 1.11 -20.26 10.13
CA ARG A 73 0.41 -20.97 9.05
C ARG A 73 1.02 -20.74 7.67
N SER A 74 1.78 -19.65 7.48
CA SER A 74 2.39 -19.36 6.18
C SER A 74 3.70 -20.12 6.02
N SER A 75 3.91 -20.69 4.83
CA SER A 75 5.14 -21.37 4.43
C SER A 75 6.08 -20.48 3.62
N CYS A 76 5.53 -19.44 3.00
CA CYS A 76 6.27 -18.38 2.32
C CYS A 76 5.59 -17.02 2.50
N THR A 77 6.29 -15.95 2.11
CA THR A 77 5.72 -14.60 1.98
C THR A 77 6.12 -14.02 0.64
N SER A 78 5.24 -13.22 0.06
CA SER A 78 5.56 -12.43 -1.14
C SER A 78 6.32 -11.14 -0.82
N CYS A 79 6.65 -10.90 0.45
CA CYS A 79 7.49 -9.81 0.93
C CYS A 79 8.98 -10.18 1.04
N SER A 80 9.86 -9.19 0.90
CA SER A 80 11.30 -9.46 0.92
C SER A 80 11.87 -9.78 2.32
N PHE A 81 11.23 -9.40 3.43
CA PHE A 81 11.61 -9.89 4.75
C PHE A 81 10.94 -11.23 5.04
N ARG A 82 11.73 -12.29 5.29
CA ARG A 82 11.17 -13.65 5.52
C ARG A 82 10.34 -13.73 6.79
N GLU A 83 10.62 -12.87 7.74
CA GLU A 83 9.93 -12.82 9.03
C GLU A 83 8.61 -12.03 8.95
N ASP A 84 8.32 -11.36 7.85
CA ASP A 84 7.03 -10.69 7.64
C ASP A 84 6.06 -11.59 6.87
N LEU A 85 5.18 -12.27 7.61
CA LEU A 85 4.10 -13.09 7.08
C LEU A 85 2.75 -12.38 7.21
N SER A 86 2.73 -11.07 7.47
CA SER A 86 1.51 -10.25 7.47
C SER A 86 0.83 -10.28 6.11
N ASN A 87 -0.46 -9.97 6.05
CA ASN A 87 -1.15 -9.72 4.78
C ASN A 87 -1.52 -8.24 4.65
N TYR A 88 -1.32 -7.72 3.46
CA TYR A 88 -1.56 -6.34 3.08
C TYR A 88 -2.33 -6.34 1.76
N TRP A 89 -3.42 -5.59 1.67
CA TRP A 89 -4.14 -5.50 0.40
C TRP A 89 -4.81 -4.16 0.17
N THR A 90 -5.12 -3.90 -1.10
CA THR A 90 -5.75 -2.66 -1.59
C THR A 90 -6.69 -2.98 -2.75
N ALA A 91 -7.65 -2.11 -3.02
CA ALA A 91 -8.49 -2.24 -4.22
C ALA A 91 -7.66 -2.17 -5.52
N VAL A 92 -8.08 -2.95 -6.50
CA VAL A 92 -7.50 -2.96 -7.85
C VAL A 92 -7.92 -1.72 -8.63
N LEU A 93 -6.98 -1.11 -9.35
CA LEU A 93 -7.25 0.01 -10.26
C LEU A 93 -7.54 -0.49 -11.69
N PHE A 94 -8.58 0.06 -12.32
CA PHE A 94 -8.94 -0.18 -13.72
C PHE A 94 -8.90 1.12 -14.53
N PHE A 95 -8.59 0.98 -15.82
CA PHE A 95 -8.82 1.98 -16.85
C PHE A 95 -10.07 1.58 -17.65
N GLN A 96 -11.02 2.49 -17.77
CA GLN A 96 -12.19 2.36 -18.62
C GLN A 96 -11.88 2.94 -20.01
N HIS A 97 -12.03 2.13 -21.04
CA HIS A 97 -11.89 2.55 -22.43
C HIS A 97 -13.12 3.31 -22.92
N ARG A 98 -12.99 4.03 -24.03
CA ARG A 98 -14.10 4.71 -24.72
C ARG A 98 -15.22 3.78 -25.15
N ASN A 99 -14.87 2.56 -25.56
CA ASN A 99 -15.85 1.51 -25.88
C ASN A 99 -16.47 0.89 -24.61
N GLY A 100 -16.13 1.43 -23.43
CA GLY A 100 -16.55 1.05 -22.08
C GLY A 100 -16.01 -0.27 -21.54
N SER A 101 -15.09 -0.94 -22.26
CA SER A 101 -14.36 -2.07 -21.68
C SER A 101 -13.45 -1.60 -20.55
N PHE A 102 -13.13 -2.50 -19.63
CA PHE A 102 -12.21 -2.20 -18.54
C PHE A 102 -10.93 -3.01 -18.72
N ARG A 103 -9.80 -2.39 -18.38
CA ARG A 103 -8.50 -3.05 -18.31
C ARG A 103 -7.84 -2.75 -16.97
N ARG A 104 -7.37 -3.80 -16.29
CA ARG A 104 -6.65 -3.64 -15.02
C ARG A 104 -5.35 -2.88 -15.26
N VAL A 105 -5.08 -1.91 -14.39
CA VAL A 105 -3.83 -1.15 -14.42
C VAL A 105 -2.76 -1.97 -13.69
N PRO A 106 -1.62 -2.30 -14.35
CA PRO A 106 -0.58 -3.10 -13.72
C PRO A 106 0.16 -2.32 -12.65
N GLN A 107 0.56 -3.01 -11.58
CA GLN A 107 1.48 -2.49 -10.57
C GLN A 107 2.92 -2.82 -10.96
N VAL A 108 3.83 -1.87 -10.73
CA VAL A 108 5.26 -2.04 -10.99
C VAL A 108 6.06 -1.78 -9.73
N GLY A 109 7.35 -2.11 -9.79
CA GLY A 109 8.26 -1.80 -8.72
C GLY A 109 8.47 -0.31 -8.50
N ASN A 110 8.91 0.01 -7.30
CA ASN A 110 9.05 1.37 -6.84
C ASN A 110 10.52 1.70 -6.54
N GLY A 111 10.84 2.97 -6.64
CA GLY A 111 12.20 3.50 -6.56
C GLY A 111 12.18 4.91 -6.02
N GLY A 112 13.37 5.47 -5.85
CA GLY A 112 13.51 6.80 -5.25
C GLY A 112 14.88 6.98 -4.63
N PRO A 113 15.07 8.04 -3.83
CA PRO A 113 16.36 8.35 -3.21
C PRO A 113 16.89 7.22 -2.31
N GLN A 114 16.01 6.36 -1.80
CA GLN A 114 16.35 5.22 -0.93
C GLN A 114 16.66 3.93 -1.72
N GLY A 115 16.77 4.00 -3.05
CA GLY A 115 17.09 2.88 -3.93
C GLY A 115 15.87 2.20 -4.53
N ARG A 116 16.13 1.28 -5.47
CA ARG A 116 15.11 0.52 -6.19
C ARG A 116 14.70 -0.72 -5.40
N LEU A 117 13.40 -0.98 -5.36
CA LEU A 117 12.81 -2.23 -4.92
C LEU A 117 12.31 -3.01 -6.16
N VAL A 118 12.41 -4.34 -6.08
CA VAL A 118 12.05 -5.23 -7.19
C VAL A 118 10.84 -6.03 -6.76
N ASN A 119 9.74 -5.96 -7.49
CA ASN A 119 8.53 -6.71 -7.19
C ASN A 119 7.79 -7.03 -8.47
N ASP A 120 7.12 -8.19 -8.47
CA ASP A 120 6.24 -8.66 -9.53
C ASP A 120 4.80 -8.28 -9.16
N GLY A 121 4.38 -7.08 -9.57
CA GLY A 121 3.16 -6.44 -9.08
C GLY A 121 3.25 -6.10 -7.59
N GLY A 122 2.10 -5.86 -6.94
CA GLY A 122 2.05 -5.65 -5.49
C GLY A 122 2.43 -4.23 -5.06
N LEU A 123 3.06 -4.08 -3.90
CA LEU A 123 3.28 -2.80 -3.24
C LEU A 123 4.55 -2.78 -2.38
N ASP A 124 5.02 -1.58 -2.06
CA ASP A 124 6.02 -1.37 -1.03
C ASP A 124 5.34 -1.16 0.32
N VAL A 125 5.87 -1.82 1.36
CA VAL A 125 5.44 -1.63 2.75
C VAL A 125 6.51 -0.88 3.52
N TYR A 126 6.04 0.02 4.37
CA TYR A 126 6.88 0.78 5.29
C TYR A 126 6.44 0.54 6.74
N TYR A 127 7.42 0.43 7.63
CA TYR A 127 7.23 0.56 9.08
C TYR A 127 8.14 1.68 9.58
N MET A 128 7.54 2.81 9.96
CA MET A 128 8.26 4.02 10.37
C MET A 128 8.03 4.32 11.86
N PRO A 129 8.99 4.06 12.75
CA PRO A 129 8.92 4.47 14.14
C PRO A 129 9.12 5.99 14.31
N SER A 130 8.37 6.57 15.26
CA SER A 130 8.57 7.94 15.74
C SER A 130 8.75 7.92 17.25
N GLY A 131 10.00 8.03 17.71
CA GLY A 131 10.36 7.78 19.10
C GLY A 131 10.24 6.30 19.48
N LYS A 132 9.88 6.01 20.73
CA LYS A 132 9.61 4.65 21.19
C LYS A 132 8.23 4.22 20.69
N VAL A 133 8.19 3.09 19.99
CA VAL A 133 6.95 2.49 19.48
C VAL A 133 6.76 1.08 20.02
N THR A 134 5.52 0.63 20.04
CA THR A 134 5.13 -0.75 20.32
C THR A 134 4.68 -1.39 19.01
N ALA A 135 5.32 -2.50 18.64
CA ALA A 135 4.91 -3.31 17.51
C ALA A 135 3.52 -3.90 17.73
N PHE A 136 2.86 -4.22 16.63
CA PHE A 136 1.57 -4.89 16.63
C PHE A 136 1.66 -6.27 17.28
N LYS A 137 0.51 -6.80 17.70
CA LYS A 137 0.39 -8.11 18.34
C LYS A 137 -0.32 -9.08 17.42
N LYS A 138 -0.08 -10.39 17.59
CA LYS A 138 -0.82 -11.44 16.87
C LYS A 138 -2.33 -11.19 16.93
N GLY A 139 -2.98 -11.24 15.78
CA GLY A 139 -4.41 -10.96 15.65
C GLY A 139 -4.76 -9.49 15.46
N PHE A 140 -3.79 -8.58 15.46
CA PHE A 140 -4.01 -7.17 15.19
C PHE A 140 -4.44 -6.93 13.74
N ARG A 141 -5.44 -6.08 13.55
CA ARG A 141 -6.03 -5.76 12.25
C ARG A 141 -6.38 -4.30 12.16
N MET A 142 -6.29 -3.69 10.99
CA MET A 142 -6.82 -2.34 10.79
C MET A 142 -7.15 -2.07 9.32
N LEU A 143 -8.07 -1.15 9.11
CA LEU A 143 -8.50 -0.66 7.80
C LEU A 143 -8.27 0.85 7.73
N VAL A 144 -7.66 1.32 6.64
CA VAL A 144 -7.58 2.75 6.31
C VAL A 144 -8.44 3.06 5.09
N GLY A 145 -9.07 4.22 5.05
CA GLY A 145 -9.95 4.62 3.95
C GLY A 145 -11.34 4.02 4.05
N ASP A 146 -12.15 4.20 3.01
CA ASP A 146 -13.53 3.75 2.97
C ASP A 146 -13.91 3.46 1.52
N ALA A 147 -14.20 2.19 1.22
CA ALA A 147 -14.54 1.74 -0.13
C ALA A 147 -15.83 2.38 -0.68
N GLY A 148 -16.70 2.94 0.18
CA GLY A 148 -17.92 3.64 -0.23
C GLY A 148 -17.78 5.16 -0.34
N GLN A 149 -16.59 5.74 -0.09
CA GLN A 149 -16.42 7.18 -0.06
C GLN A 149 -16.41 7.81 -1.46
N THR A 150 -17.40 8.65 -1.73
CA THR A 150 -17.59 9.36 -3.00
C THR A 150 -17.15 10.83 -2.96
N ASP A 151 -16.98 11.39 -1.76
CA ASP A 151 -16.61 12.79 -1.54
C ASP A 151 -15.13 12.91 -1.12
N PRO A 152 -14.25 13.42 -2.00
CA PRO A 152 -12.83 13.58 -1.69
C PRO A 152 -12.57 14.61 -0.58
N SER A 153 -13.49 15.52 -0.27
CA SER A 153 -13.33 16.48 0.82
C SER A 153 -13.38 15.82 2.20
N ARG A 154 -13.93 14.60 2.29
CA ARG A 154 -14.00 13.78 3.51
C ARG A 154 -12.76 12.93 3.75
N VAL A 155 -11.80 12.96 2.82
CA VAL A 155 -10.55 12.21 2.91
C VAL A 155 -9.41 13.16 3.19
N SER A 156 -8.65 12.87 4.25
CA SER A 156 -7.41 13.60 4.51
C SER A 156 -6.37 13.24 3.46
N LYS A 157 -5.94 14.22 2.66
CA LYS A 157 -4.81 14.07 1.73
C LYS A 157 -3.55 13.56 2.43
N ALA A 158 -3.36 13.88 3.71
CA ALA A 158 -2.19 13.42 4.47
C ALA A 158 -2.16 11.89 4.68
N ASN A 159 -3.31 11.23 4.51
CA ASN A 159 -3.47 9.81 4.78
C ASN A 159 -3.62 8.99 3.50
N ILE A 160 -4.34 9.54 2.51
CA ILE A 160 -4.63 8.87 1.26
C ILE A 160 -4.38 9.87 0.15
N CYS A 161 -3.48 9.53 -0.76
CA CYS A 161 -3.11 10.43 -1.81
C CYS A 161 -2.57 9.73 -3.05
N HIS A 162 -2.58 10.47 -4.15
CA HIS A 162 -2.10 10.06 -5.44
C HIS A 162 -1.21 11.13 -6.05
N ARG A 163 -0.17 10.70 -6.76
CA ARG A 163 0.73 11.57 -7.53
C ARG A 163 0.81 11.11 -8.97
N CYS A 164 0.66 12.06 -9.89
CA CYS A 164 1.04 11.87 -11.28
C CYS A 164 2.57 11.82 -11.40
N TRP A 165 3.10 10.68 -11.84
CA TRP A 165 4.52 10.52 -12.13
C TRP A 165 4.72 10.60 -13.65
N THR A 166 5.45 11.60 -14.11
CA THR A 166 5.64 11.86 -15.55
C THR A 166 6.79 11.05 -16.17
N ALA A 167 7.64 10.45 -15.34
CA ALA A 167 8.68 9.53 -15.77
C ALA A 167 8.12 8.11 -15.95
N PRO A 168 8.52 7.37 -17.01
CA PRO A 168 8.07 6.00 -17.26
C PRO A 168 8.78 4.93 -16.42
N SER A 169 9.69 5.36 -15.54
CA SER A 169 10.36 4.48 -14.58
C SER A 169 10.64 5.22 -13.28
N GLU A 170 10.85 4.43 -12.25
CA GLU A 170 11.17 4.81 -10.88
C GLU A 170 12.61 5.36 -10.71
N ASN A 171 13.44 5.30 -11.76
CA ASN A 171 14.81 5.82 -11.76
C ASN A 171 14.85 7.35 -11.63
N THR A 172 13.79 8.03 -12.07
CA THR A 172 13.66 9.49 -11.91
C THR A 172 12.61 9.77 -10.85
N PHE A 173 13.09 10.19 -9.68
CA PHE A 173 12.20 10.58 -8.59
C PHE A 173 11.43 11.86 -8.93
N ILE A 174 10.10 11.84 -8.81
CA ILE A 174 9.24 12.99 -9.11
C ILE A 174 8.57 13.54 -7.83
N GLY A 175 8.84 14.82 -7.57
CA GLY A 175 8.29 15.57 -6.43
C GLY A 175 9.07 15.35 -5.13
N GLY A 176 8.37 15.34 -4.01
CA GLY A 176 8.93 15.13 -2.67
C GLY A 176 8.25 13.99 -1.89
N ALA A 177 8.21 14.13 -0.56
CA ALA A 177 7.54 13.19 0.32
C ALA A 177 6.09 12.87 -0.16
N PRO A 178 5.62 11.63 -0.01
CA PRO A 178 4.22 11.29 -0.22
C PRO A 178 3.25 12.17 0.56
N CYS A 179 2.04 12.30 0.03
CA CYS A 179 0.92 13.05 0.58
C CYS A 179 1.21 14.51 0.88
N SER A 180 2.04 15.14 0.05
CA SER A 180 2.45 16.53 0.15
C SER A 180 2.47 17.23 -1.21
N GLY A 181 2.60 18.56 -1.22
CA GLY A 181 2.69 19.34 -2.45
C GLY A 181 1.53 19.09 -3.40
N SER A 182 1.87 18.68 -4.63
CA SER A 182 0.95 18.44 -5.75
C SER A 182 0.14 17.14 -5.67
N ASP A 183 0.22 16.40 -4.56
CA ASP A 183 -0.60 15.21 -4.36
C ASP A 183 -2.07 15.57 -4.26
N THR A 184 -2.93 14.64 -4.66
CA THR A 184 -4.39 14.77 -4.64
C THR A 184 -5.03 13.56 -3.98
N VAL A 185 -6.22 13.72 -3.40
CA VAL A 185 -7.04 12.57 -2.97
C VAL A 185 -7.60 11.82 -4.17
N ASP A 186 -7.94 12.55 -5.22
CA ASP A 186 -8.44 11.97 -6.46
C ASP A 186 -7.31 11.39 -7.30
N ILE A 187 -7.62 10.34 -8.06
CA ILE A 187 -6.69 9.75 -9.02
C ILE A 187 -6.37 10.79 -10.11
N PRO A 188 -5.09 11.06 -10.44
CA PRO A 188 -4.72 12.03 -11.47
C PRO A 188 -5.29 11.66 -12.85
N GLN A 189 -5.96 12.61 -13.49
CA GLN A 189 -6.61 12.44 -14.80
C GLN A 189 -5.81 13.11 -15.92
N ASN A 190 -4.50 12.89 -15.93
CA ASN A 190 -3.58 13.51 -16.88
C ASN A 190 -2.90 12.43 -17.76
N PRO A 191 -3.09 12.46 -19.10
CA PRO A 191 -2.47 11.49 -20.01
C PRO A 191 -0.94 11.57 -20.07
N ASN A 192 -0.34 12.63 -19.51
CA ASN A 192 1.11 12.75 -19.37
C ASN A 192 1.66 11.96 -18.18
N CYS A 193 0.81 11.47 -17.27
CA CYS A 193 1.25 10.52 -16.25
C CYS A 193 1.68 9.24 -16.95
N LYS A 194 2.84 8.72 -16.57
CA LYS A 194 3.32 7.38 -16.97
C LYS A 194 3.16 6.39 -15.84
N MET A 195 3.19 6.87 -14.60
CA MET A 195 2.76 6.11 -13.44
C MET A 195 1.87 6.97 -12.55
N ILE A 196 1.05 6.30 -11.73
CA ILE A 196 0.33 6.93 -10.63
C ILE A 196 0.89 6.32 -9.35
N ARG A 197 1.53 7.13 -8.53
CA ARG A 197 1.84 6.71 -7.17
C ARG A 197 0.59 6.83 -6.33
N GLN A 198 0.23 5.80 -5.59
CA GLN A 198 -0.77 5.84 -4.54
C GLN A 198 -0.09 5.60 -3.19
N THR A 199 -0.50 6.35 -2.18
CA THR A 199 0.00 6.17 -0.82
C THR A 199 -1.18 6.07 0.15
N LEU A 200 -1.09 5.09 1.04
CA LEU A 200 -2.04 4.85 2.12
C LEU A 200 -1.26 4.84 3.43
N VAL A 201 -1.58 5.75 4.35
CA VAL A 201 -0.92 5.90 5.64
C VAL A 201 -1.91 5.49 6.73
N PHE A 202 -1.58 4.43 7.46
CA PHE A 202 -2.42 3.92 8.52
C PHE A 202 -2.31 4.77 9.80
N PRO A 203 -3.36 4.77 10.65
CA PRO A 203 -3.28 5.26 12.01
C PRO A 203 -2.09 4.67 12.80
N TRP A 204 -1.48 5.46 13.68
CA TRP A 204 -0.27 5.06 14.44
C TRP A 204 -0.41 5.24 15.96
N CYS A 205 -1.63 5.37 16.45
CA CYS A 205 -1.95 5.40 17.86
C CYS A 205 -2.99 4.31 18.15
N TRP A 206 -2.75 3.50 19.17
CA TRP A 206 -3.57 2.35 19.54
C TRP A 206 -4.16 2.54 20.95
N ASP A 207 -5.39 2.08 21.15
CA ASP A 207 -6.07 2.10 22.46
C ASP A 207 -5.37 1.26 23.55
N GLY A 208 -4.42 0.42 23.15
CA GLY A 208 -3.63 -0.42 24.05
C GLY A 208 -4.33 -1.70 24.51
N LYS A 209 -5.57 -1.92 24.04
CA LYS A 209 -6.46 -2.98 24.51
C LYS A 209 -6.96 -3.88 23.38
N ASN A 210 -7.57 -3.30 22.35
CA ASN A 210 -8.32 -4.06 21.35
C ASN A 210 -7.44 -4.36 20.13
N LEU A 211 -7.27 -5.64 19.78
CA LEU A 211 -6.50 -6.02 18.59
C LEU A 211 -7.24 -5.67 17.28
N ASP A 212 -8.55 -5.51 17.37
CA ASP A 212 -9.42 -5.14 16.28
C ASP A 212 -10.70 -4.50 16.88
N SER A 213 -11.44 -3.76 16.05
CA SER A 213 -12.77 -3.24 16.38
C SER A 213 -13.77 -3.67 15.30
N PRO A 214 -15.10 -3.67 15.55
CA PRO A 214 -16.08 -4.10 14.55
C PRO A 214 -16.02 -3.34 13.21
N ASP A 215 -15.48 -2.13 13.22
CA ASP A 215 -15.26 -1.28 12.04
C ASP A 215 -13.79 -1.27 11.56
N HIS A 216 -12.92 -2.05 12.19
CA HIS A 216 -11.46 -2.13 11.98
C HIS A 216 -10.71 -0.80 12.11
N LYS A 217 -11.33 0.21 12.73
CA LYS A 217 -10.87 1.60 12.77
C LYS A 217 -10.90 2.21 14.16
N SER A 218 -11.97 2.02 14.91
CA SER A 218 -12.20 2.71 16.20
C SER A 218 -11.20 2.38 17.31
N HIS A 219 -10.43 1.29 17.19
CA HIS A 219 -9.36 0.95 18.14
C HIS A 219 -8.01 1.60 17.81
N VAL A 220 -7.92 2.32 16.69
CA VAL A 220 -6.73 3.09 16.28
C VAL A 220 -7.08 4.54 15.94
N ALA A 221 -6.10 5.43 16.05
CA ALA A 221 -6.24 6.84 15.72
C ALA A 221 -4.98 7.43 15.09
N TYR A 222 -5.18 8.50 14.32
CA TYR A 222 -4.08 9.37 13.88
C TYR A 222 -3.62 10.23 15.06
N GLY A 223 -2.30 10.41 15.20
CA GLY A 223 -1.73 11.33 16.18
C GLY A 223 -1.82 12.80 15.75
N ALA A 224 -1.43 13.71 16.63
CA ALA A 224 -1.47 15.17 16.36
C ALA A 224 -0.34 15.67 15.43
N GLY A 225 0.54 14.79 14.95
CA GLY A 225 1.64 15.16 14.07
C GLY A 225 1.22 15.29 12.61
N MET A 226 2.01 16.06 11.86
CA MET A 226 1.85 16.20 10.41
C MET A 226 2.80 15.28 9.65
N GLY A 227 2.29 14.69 8.57
CA GLY A 227 3.08 13.93 7.61
C GLY A 227 3.18 12.44 7.92
N ILE A 228 3.78 11.71 6.98
CA ILE A 228 3.80 10.24 6.93
C ILE A 228 4.72 9.58 7.97
N THR A 229 5.51 10.36 8.71
CA THR A 229 6.51 9.84 9.66
C THR A 229 5.97 9.57 11.05
N GLY A 230 4.65 9.76 11.27
CA GLY A 230 3.99 9.38 12.52
C GLY A 230 4.37 10.25 13.70
N GLY A 231 4.69 11.52 13.47
CA GLY A 231 5.02 12.47 14.53
C GLY A 231 3.86 12.76 15.49
N GLY A 232 4.15 13.61 16.48
CA GLY A 232 3.16 14.14 17.42
C GLY A 232 2.65 13.15 18.48
N ASN A 233 1.93 13.70 19.46
CA ASN A 233 1.37 12.92 20.56
C ASN A 233 0.15 12.12 20.11
N CYS A 234 0.00 10.94 20.68
CA CYS A 234 -1.24 10.18 20.57
C CYS A 234 -2.32 10.77 21.47
N PRO A 235 -3.60 10.69 21.07
CA PRO A 235 -4.70 11.14 21.92
C PRO A 235 -4.80 10.23 23.16
N ALA A 236 -5.37 10.77 24.24
CA ALA A 236 -5.53 10.01 25.49
C ALA A 236 -6.37 8.73 25.33
N SER A 237 -7.27 8.69 24.34
CA SER A 237 -8.04 7.50 23.99
C SER A 237 -7.22 6.40 23.31
N HIS A 238 -6.06 6.75 22.72
CA HIS A 238 -5.19 5.83 21.98
C HIS A 238 -3.73 5.99 22.40
N PRO A 239 -3.37 5.76 23.67
CA PRO A 239 -2.10 6.22 24.23
C PRO A 239 -0.87 5.45 23.72
N VAL A 240 -1.04 4.28 23.08
CA VAL A 240 0.08 3.45 22.65
C VAL A 240 0.56 3.85 21.26
N LYS A 241 1.81 4.27 21.15
CA LYS A 241 2.43 4.64 19.88
C LYS A 241 2.79 3.38 19.07
N LEU A 242 2.29 3.28 17.85
CA LEU A 242 2.63 2.24 16.89
C LEU A 242 3.67 2.76 15.88
N PRO A 243 4.47 1.89 15.23
CA PRO A 243 5.13 2.27 14.00
C PRO A 243 4.09 2.58 12.93
N VAL A 244 4.32 3.61 12.11
CA VAL A 244 3.42 3.92 10.99
C VAL A 244 3.58 2.84 9.93
N VAL A 245 2.47 2.17 9.62
CA VAL A 245 2.36 1.36 8.41
C VAL A 245 1.97 2.28 7.26
N MET A 246 2.73 2.22 6.17
CA MET A 246 2.38 2.92 4.93
C MET A 246 2.52 1.98 3.75
N TYR A 247 1.55 2.02 2.84
CA TYR A 247 1.64 1.39 1.54
C TYR A 247 2.01 2.43 0.50
N GLU A 248 2.95 2.08 -0.38
CA GLU A 248 3.26 2.85 -1.57
C GLU A 248 3.11 1.96 -2.80
N LEU A 249 2.19 2.32 -3.68
CA LEU A 249 1.85 1.57 -4.88
C LEU A 249 2.23 2.39 -6.10
N MET A 250 2.74 1.72 -7.13
CA MET A 250 3.08 2.33 -8.41
C MET A 250 2.25 1.68 -9.51
N TRP A 251 1.22 2.39 -9.97
CA TRP A 251 0.37 1.96 -11.08
C TRP A 251 0.99 2.42 -12.40
N ASN A 252 1.39 1.50 -13.29
CA ASN A 252 1.91 1.86 -14.60
C ASN A 252 0.74 2.17 -15.54
N VAL A 253 0.62 3.45 -15.91
CA VAL A 253 -0.44 3.96 -16.78
C VAL A 253 0.08 4.37 -18.17
N THR A 254 1.32 3.98 -18.50
CA THR A 254 1.96 4.35 -19.77
C THR A 254 1.11 3.96 -20.98
N GLU A 255 0.52 2.77 -20.97
CA GLU A 255 -0.34 2.26 -22.03
C GLU A 255 -1.68 2.99 -22.17
N PHE A 256 -2.09 3.76 -21.16
CA PHE A 256 -3.35 4.50 -21.12
C PHE A 256 -3.18 6.00 -21.45
N SER A 257 -2.03 6.37 -22.03
CA SER A 257 -1.71 7.77 -22.34
C SER A 257 -2.51 8.35 -23.51
N ASN A 258 -3.08 7.51 -24.38
CA ASN A 258 -3.80 7.97 -25.56
C ASN A 258 -5.20 8.48 -25.21
N ARG A 259 -5.42 9.80 -25.32
CA ARG A 259 -6.70 10.44 -24.97
C ARG A 259 -7.88 9.98 -25.83
N ALA A 260 -7.62 9.46 -27.04
CA ALA A 260 -8.68 8.91 -27.88
C ALA A 260 -9.32 7.65 -27.28
N ASP A 261 -8.57 6.91 -26.46
CA ASP A 261 -9.05 5.69 -25.79
C ASP A 261 -9.83 5.99 -24.51
N TRP A 262 -9.84 7.26 -24.05
CA TRP A 262 -10.53 7.65 -22.83
C TRP A 262 -12.04 7.76 -23.07
N PRO A 263 -12.85 7.53 -22.02
CA PRO A 263 -14.30 7.75 -22.06
C PRO A 263 -14.63 9.16 -22.55
N ALA A 264 -15.77 9.29 -23.26
CA ALA A 264 -16.26 10.60 -23.70
C ALA A 264 -16.63 11.48 -22.50
N ASP A 265 -17.12 10.86 -21.44
CA ASP A 265 -17.57 11.44 -20.19
C ASP A 265 -16.99 10.69 -18.97
N GLY A 266 -16.76 11.41 -17.88
CA GLY A 266 -16.25 10.84 -16.64
C GLY A 266 -14.72 10.66 -16.58
N LYS A 267 -14.27 9.99 -15.52
CA LYS A 267 -12.85 9.72 -15.25
C LYS A 267 -12.50 8.32 -15.79
N PRO A 268 -11.43 8.13 -16.57
CA PRO A 268 -11.00 6.81 -17.03
C PRO A 268 -10.55 5.87 -15.92
N PHE A 269 -9.95 6.38 -14.85
CA PHE A 269 -9.38 5.55 -13.79
C PHE A 269 -10.34 5.41 -12.61
N ARG A 270 -10.63 4.17 -12.23
CA ARG A 270 -11.56 3.81 -11.16
C ARG A 270 -11.08 2.56 -10.44
N TYR A 271 -11.35 2.45 -9.16
CA TYR A 271 -11.12 1.22 -8.42
C TYR A 271 -12.20 0.18 -8.71
N SER A 272 -11.95 -1.07 -8.31
CA SER A 272 -12.78 -2.26 -8.58
C SER A 272 -14.21 -2.23 -8.02
N MET A 273 -14.56 -1.22 -7.21
CA MET A 273 -15.93 -0.91 -6.76
C MET A 273 -16.61 0.21 -7.59
N ASP A 274 -16.04 0.55 -8.75
CA ASP A 274 -16.49 1.62 -9.68
C ASP A 274 -16.47 3.04 -9.07
N LEU A 275 -15.51 3.31 -8.19
CA LEU A 275 -15.34 4.62 -7.54
C LEU A 275 -13.94 5.21 -7.76
N GLY A 276 -13.84 6.54 -7.53
CA GLY A 276 -12.62 7.33 -7.73
C GLY A 276 -11.64 7.27 -6.55
N GLY A 277 -10.72 8.25 -6.51
CA GLY A 277 -9.60 8.23 -5.55
C GLY A 277 -10.01 8.28 -4.09
N SER A 278 -11.15 8.90 -3.77
CA SER A 278 -11.68 8.98 -2.41
C SER A 278 -12.06 7.61 -1.82
N ALA A 279 -12.34 6.61 -2.66
CA ALA A 279 -12.68 5.24 -2.25
C ALA A 279 -11.44 4.35 -2.04
N ALA A 280 -10.23 4.89 -2.22
CA ALA A 280 -9.01 4.16 -1.94
C ALA A 280 -9.00 3.72 -0.46
N HIS A 281 -8.62 2.48 -0.23
CA HIS A 281 -8.48 1.90 1.10
C HIS A 281 -7.34 0.88 1.10
N GLY A 282 -6.91 0.54 2.31
CA GLY A 282 -5.92 -0.50 2.54
C GLY A 282 -6.25 -1.29 3.80
N ASP A 283 -6.03 -2.58 3.71
CA ASP A 283 -6.35 -3.54 4.74
C ASP A 283 -5.06 -4.16 5.26
N TYR A 284 -5.02 -4.38 6.57
CA TYR A 284 -3.84 -4.88 7.25
C TYR A 284 -4.21 -5.97 8.25
N VAL A 285 -3.52 -7.11 8.15
CA VAL A 285 -3.54 -8.16 9.18
C VAL A 285 -2.10 -8.49 9.56
N PHE A 286 -1.78 -8.24 10.83
CA PHE A 286 -0.42 -8.45 11.34
C PHE A 286 -0.04 -9.92 11.41
N GLY A 287 1.16 -10.24 10.92
CA GLY A 287 1.71 -11.58 10.88
C GLY A 287 3.24 -11.62 10.94
N TRP A 288 3.91 -10.63 11.54
CA TRP A 288 5.36 -10.77 11.77
C TRP A 288 5.64 -11.92 12.73
N LYS A 289 6.71 -12.65 12.45
CA LYS A 289 7.14 -13.80 13.25
C LYS A 289 7.68 -13.35 14.60
N ASP A 290 7.18 -13.97 15.68
CA ASP A 290 7.59 -13.71 17.05
C ASP A 290 7.57 -12.20 17.38
N ASP A 291 8.63 -11.69 18.02
CA ASP A 291 8.88 -10.28 18.35
C ASP A 291 9.83 -9.59 17.36
N THR A 292 10.05 -10.16 16.17
CA THR A 292 11.03 -9.65 15.18
C THR A 292 10.79 -8.19 14.80
N LEU A 293 9.54 -7.78 14.59
CA LEU A 293 9.21 -6.39 14.30
C LEU A 293 9.56 -5.47 15.48
N GLN A 294 9.26 -5.86 16.72
CA GLN A 294 9.59 -5.06 17.91
C GLN A 294 11.10 -4.88 18.02
N ARG A 295 11.87 -5.97 17.89
CA ARG A 295 13.34 -5.89 17.86
C ARG A 295 13.85 -5.03 16.71
N ALA A 296 13.19 -5.03 15.57
CA ALA A 296 13.58 -4.21 14.43
C ALA A 296 13.36 -2.71 14.71
N MET A 297 12.25 -2.35 15.34
CA MET A 297 11.95 -0.98 15.76
C MET A 297 12.93 -0.50 16.84
N ASP A 298 13.19 -1.32 17.86
CA ASP A 298 14.11 -0.99 18.96
C ASP A 298 15.57 -0.97 18.48
N GLY A 299 15.93 -1.92 17.61
CA GLY A 299 17.26 -2.09 17.03
C GLY A 299 17.55 -1.15 15.87
N ARG A 300 16.65 -0.21 15.55
CA ARG A 300 16.85 0.81 14.52
C ARG A 300 17.20 0.23 13.14
N CYS A 301 16.61 -0.93 12.79
CA CYS A 301 16.78 -1.54 11.48
C CYS A 301 16.28 -0.58 10.39
N ASN A 302 16.90 -0.64 9.22
CA ASN A 302 16.70 0.39 8.20
C ASN A 302 16.68 -0.19 6.78
N LEU A 303 15.70 0.30 6.00
CA LEU A 303 15.40 -0.05 4.63
C LEU A 303 15.25 -1.57 4.43
N ASN A 304 15.39 -2.04 3.20
CA ASN A 304 15.32 -3.44 2.84
C ASN A 304 16.69 -4.12 3.01
N GLN A 305 17.17 -4.22 4.25
CA GLN A 305 18.48 -4.79 4.56
C GLN A 305 18.38 -5.83 5.68
N PRO A 306 19.21 -6.89 5.66
CA PRO A 306 19.32 -7.81 6.78
C PRO A 306 19.64 -7.06 8.07
N CYS A 307 19.04 -7.49 9.17
CA CYS A 307 19.25 -6.87 10.48
C CYS A 307 19.44 -7.98 11.54
N PRO A 308 20.67 -8.52 11.69
CA PRO A 308 20.92 -9.70 12.53
C PRO A 308 20.49 -9.52 13.99
N GLN A 309 20.67 -8.31 14.54
CA GLN A 309 20.25 -7.97 15.91
C GLN A 309 18.74 -8.06 16.16
N ALA A 310 17.93 -7.98 15.10
CA ALA A 310 16.48 -8.18 15.16
C ALA A 310 16.04 -9.57 14.66
N GLY A 311 16.97 -10.34 14.09
CA GLY A 311 16.69 -11.61 13.42
C GLY A 311 16.06 -11.43 12.04
N LEU A 312 16.22 -10.27 11.38
CA LEU A 312 15.65 -10.03 10.06
C LEU A 312 16.56 -10.51 8.94
N THR A 313 15.99 -11.28 8.02
CA THR A 313 16.66 -11.74 6.81
C THR A 313 15.92 -11.29 5.58
N VAL A 314 16.66 -10.97 4.51
CA VAL A 314 16.09 -10.52 3.24
C VAL A 314 16.19 -11.64 2.21
N ALA A 315 15.07 -11.94 1.56
CA ALA A 315 14.95 -12.87 0.46
C ALA A 315 15.34 -12.22 -0.88
N GLN A 316 15.86 -13.03 -1.80
CA GLN A 316 16.14 -12.56 -3.16
C GLN A 316 14.82 -12.39 -3.94
N PRO A 317 14.75 -11.49 -4.94
CA PRO A 317 13.54 -11.27 -5.73
C PRO A 317 12.87 -12.53 -6.26
N ALA A 318 13.64 -13.49 -6.77
CA ALA A 318 13.10 -14.75 -7.28
C ALA A 318 12.34 -15.57 -6.23
N GLU A 319 12.73 -15.47 -4.94
CA GLU A 319 12.12 -16.23 -3.85
C GLU A 319 10.75 -15.68 -3.48
N TYR A 320 10.65 -14.39 -3.15
CA TYR A 320 9.36 -13.79 -2.78
C TYR A 320 8.43 -13.56 -3.99
N ASN A 321 8.96 -13.41 -5.20
CA ASN A 321 8.13 -13.40 -6.42
C ASN A 321 7.52 -14.78 -6.71
N ALA A 322 8.11 -15.87 -6.22
CA ALA A 322 7.57 -17.21 -6.41
C ALA A 322 6.46 -17.55 -5.40
N CYS A 323 6.35 -16.80 -4.29
CA CYS A 323 5.26 -17.00 -3.33
C CYS A 323 3.94 -16.47 -3.90
N LYS A 324 3.08 -17.40 -4.34
CA LYS A 324 1.78 -17.14 -4.97
C LYS A 324 0.73 -18.08 -4.39
N VAL A 325 -0.51 -17.62 -4.30
CA VAL A 325 -1.66 -18.50 -4.01
C VAL A 325 -2.64 -18.50 -5.16
N ARG A 326 -3.48 -19.53 -5.23
CA ARG A 326 -4.59 -19.57 -6.20
C ARG A 326 -5.74 -18.72 -5.70
N GLN A 327 -6.50 -18.15 -6.63
CA GLN A 327 -7.76 -17.51 -6.31
C GLN A 327 -8.70 -18.47 -5.58
N GLN A 328 -9.36 -17.94 -4.55
CA GLN A 328 -10.42 -18.58 -3.80
C GLN A 328 -11.80 -18.21 -4.34
N ALA A 329 -11.93 -17.06 -5.00
CA ALA A 329 -13.07 -16.68 -5.83
C ALA A 329 -12.63 -16.57 -7.31
N PRO A 330 -12.54 -17.71 -8.05
CA PRO A 330 -12.00 -17.70 -9.41
C PRO A 330 -12.84 -16.84 -10.36
N GLU A 331 -12.20 -15.86 -10.99
CA GLU A 331 -12.77 -14.99 -12.04
C GLU A 331 -11.65 -14.31 -12.86
N PRO A 332 -11.91 -13.85 -14.09
CA PRO A 332 -10.99 -12.98 -14.80
C PRO A 332 -10.81 -11.64 -14.06
N VAL A 333 -9.56 -11.24 -13.86
CA VAL A 333 -9.21 -10.03 -13.08
C VAL A 333 -8.57 -8.92 -13.90
N ASP A 334 -8.24 -9.17 -15.16
CA ASP A 334 -7.52 -8.23 -16.02
C ASP A 334 -8.42 -7.30 -16.84
N GLY A 335 -9.73 -7.52 -16.81
CA GLY A 335 -10.70 -6.73 -17.54
C GLY A 335 -11.87 -7.53 -18.11
N CYS A 336 -12.85 -6.82 -18.66
CA CYS A 336 -14.00 -7.38 -19.38
C CYS A 336 -14.35 -6.47 -20.58
N GLU A 337 -14.84 -7.05 -21.68
CA GLU A 337 -15.51 -6.30 -22.74
C GLU A 337 -16.95 -5.95 -22.34
N LEU A 338 -17.48 -4.85 -22.89
CA LEU A 338 -18.71 -4.11 -22.50
C LEU A 338 -20.00 -4.93 -22.28
N PHE A 339 -20.05 -6.19 -22.69
CA PHE A 339 -21.29 -6.96 -22.76
C PHE A 339 -21.83 -7.49 -21.41
N PHE A 340 -21.13 -7.30 -20.29
CA PHE A 340 -21.43 -8.04 -19.06
C PHE A 340 -21.76 -7.22 -17.81
N PHE A 341 -21.95 -5.90 -17.91
CA PHE A 341 -22.31 -5.10 -16.72
C PHE A 341 -23.83 -4.92 -16.48
N LEU A 342 -24.69 -5.33 -17.41
CA LEU A 342 -26.16 -5.19 -17.27
C LEU A 342 -26.90 -6.44 -16.79
N SER A 343 -26.21 -7.54 -16.50
CA SER A 343 -26.85 -8.81 -16.10
C SER A 343 -26.30 -9.48 -14.84
N CYS A 344 -25.44 -8.82 -14.05
CA CYS A 344 -25.15 -9.28 -12.69
C CYS A 344 -26.24 -8.84 -11.70
N ALA A 345 -27.50 -9.17 -12.01
CA ALA A 345 -28.45 -9.51 -10.97
C ALA A 345 -28.08 -10.93 -10.53
N CYS A 346 -27.61 -11.08 -9.29
CA CYS A 346 -27.25 -12.37 -8.73
C CYS A 346 -28.44 -13.33 -8.77
N ASP A 347 -28.39 -14.33 -9.64
CA ASP A 347 -29.06 -15.61 -9.49
C ASP A 347 -28.24 -16.69 -10.24
N GLY A 348 -27.31 -17.34 -9.54
CA GLY A 348 -26.64 -18.56 -10.03
C GLY A 348 -25.39 -18.38 -10.91
N PRO A 349 -24.62 -19.47 -11.12
CA PRO A 349 -23.20 -19.40 -11.47
C PRO A 349 -22.99 -19.18 -12.97
N LEU A 350 -22.36 -18.05 -13.33
CA LEU A 350 -21.86 -17.76 -14.68
C LEU A 350 -20.38 -17.41 -14.54
N GLN A 351 -19.44 -18.32 -14.82
CA GLN A 351 -18.92 -18.65 -16.16
C GLN A 351 -18.61 -17.43 -17.02
N CYS A 352 -17.47 -16.79 -16.76
CA CYS A 352 -16.65 -16.29 -17.86
C CYS A 352 -16.11 -17.51 -18.62
N CYS A 353 -16.77 -17.90 -19.72
CA CYS A 353 -16.27 -18.93 -20.62
C CYS A 353 -16.18 -18.39 -22.05
N ARG A 354 -14.92 -18.32 -22.49
CA ARG A 354 -14.34 -18.09 -23.83
C ARG A 354 -14.10 -16.66 -24.26
#